data_AF-A0A6I4ZJQ6-F1
#
_entry.id   AF-A0A6I4ZJQ6-F1
#
_cell.length_a   1.000
_cell.length_b   1.000
_cell.length_c   1.000
_cell.angle_alpha   90.00
_cell.angle_beta   90.00
_cell.angle_gamma   90.00
#
_symmetry.space_group_name_H-M   'P 1'
#
loop_
_entity.id
_entity.type
_entity.pdbx_description
1 polymer ?
#
loop_
_entity_poly.entity_id
_entity_poly.type
_entity_poly.pdbx_seq_one_letter_code
_entity_poly.pdbx_strand_id
1 'polypeptide(L)'
;MIVAAGATLAVCAVGLALLRLTVAAPQHCPEITPELLETSAAASAEWIEIAQYPDGRYVYEYNADTDSFPNDYNVVRHAGVTMSLYQAAALGDLARIPAADLGTAWMQANLIEHDDWVALRNPNTGRVKLGASSLMLAGLTQRRLATGDPHYDDLMKQLARFLVVMQLPDGAMLNFWDPGTGKPDPSVRSRYATGEALWALAQMHRHFPGEGWDEPSWRIADYLALHRDEVEELDFPPWPDQWAAYSLSEMADWPLKEHHIEYARALAERFGFLIRVESQRTGGFINEPFHGRLTRAAGLGTWVEGLTSMWRLARTDERLADLEPELAERAICGAGILASRQITFRESAAWPNPDLAAGAWFRDGITRMDDQQHALSGLALTEAILARQEDTP
;
A
#
# COMPACT_ATOMS: atom_id res chain seq x y z
N MET A 1 -15.02 8.32 -57.63
CA MET A 1 -15.85 8.04 -56.44
C MET A 1 -15.42 6.77 -55.71
N ILE A 2 -15.25 5.62 -56.37
CA ILE A 2 -14.87 4.34 -55.69
C ILE A 2 -13.51 4.41 -54.97
N VAL A 3 -12.50 5.04 -55.57
CA VAL A 3 -11.15 5.18 -54.96
C VAL A 3 -11.17 6.07 -53.71
N ALA A 4 -11.96 7.15 -53.72
CA ALA A 4 -12.10 8.05 -52.57
C ALA A 4 -12.85 7.38 -51.40
N ALA A 5 -13.89 6.60 -51.69
CA ALA A 5 -14.60 5.82 -50.68
C ALA A 5 -13.71 4.73 -50.05
N GLY A 6 -12.87 4.06 -50.86
CA GLY A 6 -11.89 3.08 -50.37
C GLY A 6 -10.83 3.70 -49.46
N ALA A 7 -10.32 4.88 -49.80
CA ALA A 7 -9.35 5.61 -48.97
C ALA A 7 -9.96 6.06 -47.63
N THR A 8 -11.20 6.58 -47.62
CA THR A 8 -11.89 6.96 -46.39
C THR A 8 -12.14 5.76 -45.48
N LEU A 9 -12.59 4.62 -46.03
CA LEU A 9 -12.77 3.40 -45.26
C LEU A 9 -11.47 2.88 -44.66
N ALA A 10 -10.36 2.95 -45.40
CA ALA A 10 -9.04 2.57 -44.89
C ALA A 10 -8.59 3.48 -43.74
N VAL A 11 -8.76 4.80 -43.85
CA VAL A 11 -8.43 5.76 -42.78
C VAL A 11 -9.30 5.50 -41.54
N CYS A 12 -10.60 5.27 -41.71
CA CYS A 12 -11.50 4.94 -40.60
C CYS A 12 -11.12 3.60 -39.94
N ALA A 13 -10.77 2.58 -40.73
CA ALA A 13 -10.34 1.29 -40.21
C ALA A 13 -9.02 1.40 -39.42
N VAL A 14 -8.04 2.15 -39.94
CA VAL A 14 -6.79 2.44 -39.24
C VAL A 14 -7.05 3.24 -37.96
N GLY A 15 -7.91 4.25 -38.03
CA GLY A 15 -8.30 5.05 -36.86
C GLY A 15 -8.98 4.22 -35.77
N LEU A 16 -9.92 3.34 -36.13
CA LEU A 16 -10.59 2.42 -35.21
C LEU A 16 -9.62 1.38 -34.63
N ALA A 17 -8.70 0.87 -35.46
CA ALA A 17 -7.66 -0.05 -35.00
C ALA A 17 -6.72 0.64 -34.00
N LEU A 18 -6.24 1.86 -34.30
CA LEU A 18 -5.41 2.64 -33.39
C LEU A 18 -6.14 2.96 -32.08
N LEU A 19 -7.43 3.33 -32.14
CA LEU A 19 -8.25 3.57 -30.95
C LEU A 19 -8.36 2.31 -30.09
N ARG A 20 -8.60 1.14 -30.70
CA ARG A 20 -8.68 -0.17 -30.03
C ARG A 20 -7.34 -0.68 -29.51
N LEU A 21 -6.22 -0.23 -30.08
CA LEU A 21 -4.87 -0.56 -29.63
C LEU A 21 -4.34 0.43 -28.57
N THR A 22 -5.07 1.50 -28.28
CA THR A 22 -4.64 2.54 -27.33
C THR A 22 -5.74 2.81 -26.30
N VAL A 23 -6.54 3.86 -26.48
CA VAL A 23 -7.47 4.38 -25.46
C VAL A 23 -8.63 3.41 -25.17
N ALA A 24 -9.13 2.72 -26.19
CA ALA A 24 -10.26 1.80 -26.11
C ALA A 24 -9.84 0.32 -26.14
N ALA A 25 -8.61 0.03 -25.68
CA ALA A 25 -8.16 -1.35 -25.52
C ALA A 25 -9.08 -2.11 -24.53
N PRO A 26 -9.37 -3.38 -24.80
CA PRO A 26 -10.14 -4.21 -23.88
C PRO A 26 -9.41 -4.29 -22.53
N GLN A 27 -10.18 -4.23 -21.45
CA GLN A 27 -9.68 -4.48 -20.11
C GLN A 27 -9.55 -5.98 -19.91
N HIS A 28 -8.47 -6.41 -19.27
CA HIS A 28 -8.25 -7.78 -18.85
C HIS A 28 -8.23 -7.81 -17.32
N CYS A 29 -9.34 -8.28 -16.75
CA CYS A 29 -9.50 -8.52 -15.32
C CYS A 29 -9.59 -10.04 -15.14
N PRO A 30 -8.48 -10.72 -14.78
CA PRO A 30 -8.52 -12.15 -14.49
C PRO A 30 -9.53 -12.45 -13.40
N GLU A 31 -10.21 -13.58 -13.53
CA GLU A 31 -11.13 -14.07 -12.49
C GLU A 31 -10.33 -14.40 -11.22
N ILE A 32 -10.89 -14.04 -10.07
CA ILE A 32 -10.34 -14.33 -8.75
C ILE A 32 -11.44 -14.95 -7.89
N THR A 33 -11.17 -16.12 -7.31
CA THR A 33 -12.06 -16.77 -6.34
C THR A 33 -11.56 -16.49 -4.92
N PRO A 34 -12.39 -16.66 -3.87
CA PRO A 34 -11.93 -16.53 -2.49
C PRO A 34 -10.71 -17.41 -2.19
N GLU A 35 -10.69 -18.65 -2.67
CA GLU A 35 -9.59 -19.58 -2.41
C GLU A 35 -8.29 -19.16 -3.11
N LEU A 36 -8.39 -18.64 -4.34
CA LEU A 36 -7.21 -18.15 -5.07
C LEU A 36 -6.66 -16.88 -4.41
N LEU A 37 -7.55 -16.00 -3.94
CA LEU A 37 -7.15 -14.79 -3.23
C LEU A 37 -6.42 -15.16 -1.93
N GLU A 38 -7.01 -16.02 -1.10
CA GLU A 38 -6.43 -16.48 0.17
C GLU A 38 -5.08 -17.17 -0.08
N THR A 39 -5.00 -18.06 -1.07
CA THR A 39 -3.76 -18.75 -1.45
C THR A 39 -2.68 -17.76 -1.90
N SER A 40 -3.04 -16.74 -2.69
CA SER A 40 -2.09 -15.72 -3.16
C SER A 40 -1.60 -14.81 -2.04
N ALA A 41 -2.49 -14.43 -1.11
CA ALA A 41 -2.12 -13.67 0.09
C ALA A 41 -1.16 -14.49 0.97
N ALA A 42 -1.51 -15.75 1.28
CA ALA A 42 -0.67 -16.66 2.05
C ALA A 42 0.70 -16.85 1.41
N ALA A 43 0.78 -17.06 0.10
CA ALA A 43 2.05 -17.21 -0.61
C ALA A 43 2.94 -15.96 -0.54
N SER A 44 2.35 -14.75 -0.53
CA SER A 44 3.10 -13.50 -0.33
C SER A 44 3.67 -13.40 1.09
N ALA A 45 2.88 -13.78 2.10
CA ALA A 45 3.34 -13.79 3.49
C ALA A 45 4.42 -14.84 3.73
N GLU A 46 4.26 -16.05 3.18
CA GLU A 46 5.26 -17.12 3.24
C GLU A 46 6.57 -16.70 2.57
N TRP A 47 6.52 -15.97 1.45
CA TRP A 47 7.72 -15.42 0.84
C TRP A 47 8.46 -14.49 1.81
N ILE A 48 7.75 -13.61 2.52
CA ILE A 48 8.34 -12.68 3.49
C ILE A 48 9.04 -13.46 4.62
N GLU A 49 8.43 -14.54 5.09
CA GLU A 49 8.97 -15.42 6.13
C GLU A 49 10.24 -16.14 5.67
N ILE A 50 10.22 -16.71 4.46
CA ILE A 50 11.37 -17.38 3.83
C ILE A 50 12.50 -16.36 3.60
N ALA A 51 12.15 -15.15 3.21
CA ALA A 51 13.05 -14.03 2.96
C ALA A 51 13.45 -13.28 4.25
N GLN A 52 13.26 -13.86 5.44
CA GLN A 52 13.68 -13.27 6.72
C GLN A 52 14.97 -13.90 7.25
N TYR A 53 15.90 -13.05 7.68
CA TYR A 53 17.13 -13.47 8.35
C TYR A 53 16.86 -13.76 9.84
N PRO A 54 17.69 -14.62 10.49
CA PRO A 54 17.53 -14.93 11.92
C PRO A 54 17.66 -13.74 12.87
N ASP A 55 18.23 -12.62 12.41
CA ASP A 55 18.32 -11.37 13.19
C ASP A 55 17.10 -10.45 13.02
N GLY A 56 16.09 -10.90 12.28
CA GLY A 56 14.84 -10.20 12.00
C GLY A 56 14.85 -9.26 10.80
N ARG A 57 16.01 -9.02 10.18
CA ARG A 57 16.02 -8.29 8.89
C ARG A 57 15.34 -9.13 7.80
N TYR A 58 14.81 -8.46 6.79
CA TYR A 58 14.29 -9.13 5.59
C TYR A 58 15.25 -8.93 4.41
N VAL A 59 15.17 -9.79 3.40
CA VAL A 59 15.75 -9.52 2.09
C VAL A 59 15.03 -8.31 1.49
N TYR A 60 15.76 -7.21 1.26
CA TYR A 60 15.15 -6.04 0.63
C TYR A 60 14.87 -6.27 -0.85
N GLU A 61 15.86 -6.77 -1.56
CA GLU A 61 15.80 -6.99 -2.99
C GLU A 61 16.46 -8.34 -3.31
N TYR A 62 15.80 -9.12 -4.16
CA TYR A 62 16.34 -10.32 -4.76
C TYR A 62 16.36 -10.16 -6.28
N ASN A 63 17.54 -10.34 -6.87
CA ASN A 63 17.76 -10.31 -8.31
C ASN A 63 17.92 -11.75 -8.82
N ALA A 64 16.91 -12.26 -9.53
CA ALA A 64 16.89 -13.62 -10.04
C ALA A 64 17.86 -13.83 -11.22
N ASP A 65 18.12 -12.81 -12.04
CA ASP A 65 19.03 -12.93 -13.19
C ASP A 65 20.47 -13.23 -12.79
N THR A 66 20.87 -12.75 -11.61
CA THR A 66 22.22 -12.91 -11.04
C THR A 66 22.26 -13.76 -9.78
N ASP A 67 21.10 -14.27 -9.33
CA ASP A 67 20.91 -14.96 -8.05
C ASP A 67 21.59 -14.24 -6.88
N SER A 68 21.26 -12.96 -6.69
CA SER A 68 21.98 -12.09 -5.74
C SER A 68 21.08 -11.20 -4.89
N PHE A 69 21.66 -10.74 -3.77
CA PHE A 69 21.06 -9.85 -2.79
C PHE A 69 21.85 -8.54 -2.71
N PRO A 70 21.44 -7.47 -3.41
CA PRO A 70 22.12 -6.19 -3.35
C PRO A 70 22.24 -5.68 -1.90
N ASN A 71 23.38 -5.06 -1.57
CA ASN A 71 23.69 -4.58 -0.21
C ASN A 71 23.06 -3.21 0.11
N ASP A 72 21.80 -3.01 -0.26
CA ASP A 72 21.00 -1.85 0.14
C ASP A 72 19.91 -2.30 1.13
N TYR A 73 19.57 -1.43 2.09
CA TYR A 73 18.56 -1.75 3.10
C TYR A 73 17.67 -0.58 3.43
N ASN A 74 16.36 -0.79 3.26
CA ASN A 74 15.36 0.23 3.48
C ASN A 74 14.55 -0.03 4.76
N VAL A 75 14.87 0.72 5.81
CA VAL A 75 14.20 0.63 7.12
C VAL A 75 12.69 0.90 7.07
N VAL A 76 12.23 1.75 6.13
CA VAL A 76 10.79 2.03 5.96
C VAL A 76 10.08 0.80 5.41
N ARG A 77 10.72 0.08 4.47
CA ARG A 77 10.16 -1.15 3.92
C ARG A 77 10.18 -2.30 4.93
N HIS A 78 11.21 -2.37 5.78
CA HIS A 78 11.21 -3.32 6.90
C HIS A 78 10.01 -3.11 7.84
N ALA A 79 9.73 -1.86 8.20
CA ALA A 79 8.57 -1.54 9.03
C ALA A 79 7.25 -1.85 8.30
N GLY A 80 7.17 -1.54 7.01
CA GLY A 80 5.99 -1.82 6.17
C GLY A 80 5.69 -3.31 6.02
N VAL A 81 6.69 -4.14 5.73
CA VAL A 81 6.49 -5.59 5.56
C VAL A 81 6.14 -6.27 6.89
N THR A 82 6.73 -5.79 8.00
CA THR A 82 6.33 -6.24 9.35
C THR A 82 4.88 -5.85 9.65
N MET A 83 4.47 -4.64 9.27
CA MET A 83 3.09 -4.18 9.40
C MET A 83 2.13 -5.06 8.59
N SER A 84 2.44 -5.42 7.33
CA SER A 84 1.56 -6.27 6.53
C SER A 84 1.39 -7.67 7.10
N LEU A 85 2.43 -8.24 7.73
CA LEU A 85 2.30 -9.53 8.44
C LEU A 85 1.36 -9.42 9.65
N TYR A 86 1.46 -8.35 10.45
CA TYR A 86 0.49 -8.12 11.53
C TYR A 86 -0.92 -7.81 11.03
N GLN A 87 -1.04 -7.12 9.89
CA GLN A 87 -2.34 -6.87 9.27
C GLN A 87 -3.00 -8.18 8.83
N ALA A 88 -2.25 -9.10 8.21
CA ALA A 88 -2.73 -10.44 7.90
C ALA A 88 -3.17 -11.19 9.18
N ALA A 89 -2.40 -11.08 10.27
CA ALA A 89 -2.78 -11.66 11.55
C ALA A 89 -4.07 -11.04 12.13
N ALA A 90 -4.27 -9.73 11.98
CA ALA A 90 -5.48 -9.04 12.39
C ALA A 90 -6.72 -9.43 11.56
N LEU A 91 -6.50 -9.90 10.33
CA LEU A 91 -7.53 -10.46 9.45
C LEU A 91 -7.79 -11.96 9.70
N GLY A 92 -7.00 -12.60 10.57
CA GLY A 92 -7.23 -13.98 11.03
C GLY A 92 -6.07 -14.94 10.81
N ASP A 93 -5.05 -14.57 10.04
CA ASP A 93 -3.87 -15.42 9.80
C ASP A 93 -2.83 -15.26 10.92
N LEU A 94 -3.15 -15.81 12.10
CA LEU A 94 -2.28 -15.74 13.28
C LEU A 94 -0.93 -16.45 13.09
N ALA A 95 -0.77 -17.28 12.05
CA ALA A 95 0.49 -17.97 11.76
C ALA A 95 1.61 -16.99 11.38
N ARG A 96 1.27 -15.76 10.95
CA ARG A 96 2.24 -14.72 10.56
C ARG A 96 2.94 -14.05 11.74
N ILE A 97 2.40 -14.17 12.95
CA ILE A 97 2.88 -13.44 14.14
C ILE A 97 4.37 -13.69 14.44
N PRO A 98 4.91 -14.93 14.44
CA PRO A 98 6.30 -15.15 14.81
C PRO A 98 7.31 -14.39 13.94
N ALA A 99 7.08 -14.33 12.62
CA ALA A 99 7.94 -13.58 11.71
C ALA A 99 7.81 -12.07 11.91
N ALA A 100 6.58 -11.58 12.13
CA ALA A 100 6.33 -10.18 12.45
C ALA A 100 6.97 -9.75 13.79
N ASP A 101 6.88 -10.59 14.83
CA ASP A 101 7.52 -10.38 16.13
C ASP A 101 9.05 -10.35 15.97
N LEU A 102 9.64 -11.20 15.12
CA LEU A 102 11.08 -11.20 14.84
C LEU A 102 11.53 -9.91 14.13
N GLY A 103 10.77 -9.42 13.14
CA GLY A 103 11.01 -8.12 12.53
C GLY A 103 10.87 -6.96 13.54
N THR A 104 9.86 -7.05 14.41
CA THR A 104 9.64 -6.06 15.48
C THR A 104 10.80 -6.01 16.47
N ALA A 105 11.35 -7.17 16.85
CA ALA A 105 12.51 -7.24 17.71
C ALA A 105 13.72 -6.52 17.10
N TRP A 106 13.93 -6.65 15.79
CA TRP A 106 14.95 -5.88 15.08
C TRP A 106 14.68 -4.38 15.13
N MET A 107 13.43 -3.92 14.93
CA MET A 107 13.09 -2.51 15.03
C MET A 107 13.33 -1.95 16.45
N GLN A 108 12.93 -2.69 17.48
CA GLN A 108 13.13 -2.30 18.88
C GLN A 108 14.61 -2.13 19.23
N ALA A 109 15.48 -3.01 18.74
CA ALA A 109 16.93 -2.90 18.91
C ALA A 109 17.56 -1.68 18.21
N ASN A 110 16.81 -1.00 17.32
CA ASN A 110 17.28 0.13 16.53
C ASN A 110 16.51 1.43 16.80
N LEU A 111 15.79 1.51 17.92
CA LEU A 111 15.17 2.75 18.36
C LEU A 111 16.21 3.77 18.81
N ILE A 112 15.90 5.05 18.60
CA ILE A 112 16.43 6.15 19.40
C ILE A 112 15.42 6.51 20.47
N GLU A 113 15.93 6.80 21.66
CA GLU A 113 15.16 7.31 22.78
C GLU A 113 15.39 8.81 22.94
N HIS A 114 14.31 9.53 23.19
CA HIS A 114 14.28 10.89 23.68
C HIS A 114 13.39 10.91 24.94
N ASP A 115 13.41 12.01 25.70
CA ASP A 115 12.75 12.12 27.01
C ASP A 115 11.34 11.50 27.08
N ASP A 116 10.49 11.77 26.09
CA ASP A 116 9.11 11.30 26.06
C ASP A 116 8.74 10.48 24.81
N TRP A 117 9.59 10.40 23.79
CA TRP A 117 9.27 9.71 22.53
C TRP A 117 10.41 8.81 22.05
N VAL A 118 10.07 7.88 21.15
CA VAL A 118 11.03 6.99 20.49
C VAL A 118 10.81 6.99 18.99
N ALA A 119 11.86 6.73 18.24
CA ALA A 119 11.78 6.65 16.78
C ALA A 119 12.69 5.58 16.21
N LEU A 120 12.26 4.95 15.12
CA LEU A 120 13.05 3.94 14.43
C LEU A 120 14.17 4.59 13.63
N ARG A 121 15.42 4.31 14.03
CA ARG A 121 16.63 4.79 13.35
C ARG A 121 17.10 3.75 12.34
N ASN A 122 17.52 4.20 11.17
CA ASN A 122 18.27 3.37 10.25
C ASN A 122 19.69 3.15 10.79
N PRO A 123 20.10 1.92 11.16
CA PRO A 123 21.42 1.68 11.74
C PRO A 123 22.58 1.93 10.78
N ASN A 124 22.35 1.79 9.46
CA ASN A 124 23.40 1.96 8.45
C ASN A 124 23.72 3.43 8.18
N THR A 125 22.73 4.32 8.32
CA THR A 125 22.87 5.75 7.96
C THR A 125 22.73 6.69 9.16
N GLY A 126 22.26 6.20 10.30
CA GLY A 126 21.87 7.00 11.46
C GLY A 126 20.61 7.85 11.25
N ARG A 127 20.06 7.91 10.03
CA ARG A 127 18.89 8.74 9.71
C ARG A 127 17.61 8.17 10.32
N VAL A 128 16.76 9.06 10.81
CA VAL A 128 15.40 8.73 11.28
C VAL A 128 14.40 9.23 10.26
N LYS A 129 13.69 8.31 9.62
CA LYS A 129 12.64 8.61 8.65
C LYS A 129 11.29 8.45 9.33
N LEU A 130 10.43 9.46 9.21
CA LEU A 130 9.08 9.43 9.79
C LEU A 130 8.32 8.15 9.44
N GLY A 131 8.31 7.79 8.15
CA GLY A 131 7.58 6.63 7.65
C GLY A 131 7.97 5.30 8.30
N ALA A 132 9.22 5.16 8.76
CA ALA A 132 9.67 3.96 9.46
C ALA A 132 8.98 3.83 10.83
N SER A 133 8.93 4.91 11.60
CA SER A 133 8.22 4.95 12.88
C SER A 133 6.70 4.86 12.69
N SER A 134 6.15 5.49 11.64
CA SER A 134 4.71 5.44 11.34
C SER A 134 4.26 4.01 11.04
N LEU A 135 4.99 3.29 10.18
CA LEU A 135 4.66 1.91 9.83
C LEU A 135 4.95 0.94 10.96
N MET A 136 5.97 1.18 11.80
CA MET A 136 6.18 0.41 13.03
C MET A 136 4.98 0.57 13.97
N LEU A 137 4.52 1.80 14.19
CA LEU A 137 3.34 2.08 15.02
C LEU A 137 2.08 1.41 14.45
N ALA A 138 1.82 1.55 13.15
CA ALA A 138 0.70 0.89 12.49
C ALA A 138 0.80 -0.65 12.56
N GLY A 139 2.00 -1.22 12.49
CA GLY A 139 2.19 -2.65 12.72
C GLY A 139 1.81 -3.07 14.15
N LEU A 140 2.22 -2.30 15.16
CA LEU A 140 1.89 -2.58 16.56
C LEU A 140 0.39 -2.43 16.85
N THR A 141 -0.33 -1.49 16.22
CA THR A 141 -1.79 -1.41 16.32
C THR A 141 -2.47 -2.64 15.71
N GLN A 142 -2.00 -3.11 14.55
CA GLN A 142 -2.50 -4.36 13.95
C GLN A 142 -2.21 -5.58 14.83
N ARG A 143 -1.00 -5.67 15.42
CA ARG A 143 -0.68 -6.72 16.42
C ARG A 143 -1.62 -6.67 17.62
N ARG A 144 -1.87 -5.47 18.15
CA ARG A 144 -2.78 -5.24 19.28
C ARG A 144 -4.20 -5.71 18.94
N LEU A 145 -4.66 -5.46 17.72
CA LEU A 145 -5.96 -5.93 17.21
C LEU A 145 -6.01 -7.45 17.08
N ALA A 146 -4.96 -8.07 16.52
CA ALA A 146 -4.89 -9.53 16.33
C ALA A 146 -4.83 -10.33 17.64
N THR A 147 -4.12 -9.80 18.64
CA THR A 147 -3.74 -10.56 19.84
C THR A 147 -4.45 -10.11 21.12
N GLY A 148 -4.92 -8.87 21.16
CA GLY A 148 -5.39 -8.25 22.41
C GLY A 148 -4.29 -8.05 23.45
N ASP A 149 -3.01 -8.20 23.11
CA ASP A 149 -1.88 -8.09 24.04
C ASP A 149 -1.41 -6.63 24.23
N PRO A 150 -1.46 -6.06 25.46
CA PRO A 150 -1.10 -4.67 25.74
C PRO A 150 0.40 -4.40 25.82
N HIS A 151 1.26 -5.40 25.65
CA HIS A 151 2.69 -5.28 25.95
C HIS A 151 3.37 -4.08 25.28
N TYR A 152 2.92 -3.70 24.08
CA TYR A 152 3.49 -2.59 23.31
C TYR A 152 2.75 -1.25 23.45
N ASP A 153 1.72 -1.13 24.29
CA ASP A 153 0.91 0.09 24.41
C ASP A 153 1.77 1.32 24.76
N ASP A 154 2.73 1.19 25.68
CA ASP A 154 3.64 2.30 26.05
C ASP A 154 4.59 2.67 24.90
N LEU A 155 5.07 1.68 24.14
CA LEU A 155 5.91 1.90 22.95
C LEU A 155 5.10 2.59 21.85
N MET A 156 3.85 2.19 21.64
CA MET A 156 2.94 2.81 20.69
C MET A 156 2.73 4.29 21.00
N LYS A 157 2.50 4.65 22.27
CA LYS A 157 2.36 6.05 22.71
C LYS A 157 3.65 6.85 22.51
N GLN A 158 4.81 6.26 22.76
CA GLN A 158 6.11 6.91 22.52
C GLN A 158 6.37 7.16 21.02
N LEU A 159 6.04 6.21 20.16
CA LEU A 159 6.11 6.38 18.69
C LEU A 159 5.12 7.46 18.22
N ALA A 160 3.89 7.45 18.73
CA ALA A 160 2.88 8.44 18.37
C ALA A 160 3.30 9.88 18.75
N ARG A 161 3.95 10.06 19.90
CA ARG A 161 4.53 11.37 20.28
C ARG A 161 5.63 11.80 19.31
N PHE A 162 6.47 10.89 18.82
CA PHE A 162 7.44 11.22 17.77
C PHE A 162 6.76 11.67 16.48
N LEU A 163 5.67 11.01 16.05
CA LEU A 163 4.89 11.47 14.90
C LEU A 163 4.39 12.90 15.10
N VAL A 164 3.86 13.24 16.28
CA VAL A 164 3.43 14.60 16.61
C VAL A 164 4.59 15.61 16.57
N VAL A 165 5.79 15.25 17.02
CA VAL A 165 7.01 16.09 16.91
C VAL A 165 7.36 16.42 15.45
N MET A 166 7.05 15.53 14.52
CA MET A 166 7.33 15.68 13.09
C MET A 166 6.27 16.49 12.33
N GLN A 167 5.14 16.81 12.98
CA GLN A 167 4.03 17.52 12.37
C GLN A 167 4.25 19.03 12.31
N LEU A 168 3.96 19.63 11.16
CA LEU A 168 3.94 21.07 10.96
C LEU A 168 2.57 21.67 11.32
N PRO A 169 2.49 22.99 11.61
CA PRO A 169 1.23 23.65 11.97
C PRO A 169 0.12 23.55 10.91
N ASP A 170 0.49 23.41 9.63
CA ASP A 170 -0.43 23.25 8.51
C ASP A 170 -0.94 21.82 8.34
N GLY A 171 -0.47 20.87 9.17
CA GLY A 171 -0.83 19.45 9.11
C GLY A 171 0.11 18.60 8.26
N ALA A 172 1.03 19.20 7.50
CA ALA A 172 2.04 18.45 6.76
C ALA A 172 3.04 17.77 7.70
N MET A 173 3.73 16.74 7.21
CA MET A 173 4.72 16.03 8.00
C MET A 173 6.13 16.17 7.42
N LEU A 174 7.11 16.42 8.30
CA LEU A 174 8.52 16.40 7.94
C LEU A 174 9.00 14.97 7.75
N ASN A 175 9.90 14.75 6.79
CA ASN A 175 10.34 13.40 6.42
C ASN A 175 11.45 12.87 7.34
N PHE A 176 12.32 13.75 7.84
CA PHE A 176 13.54 13.37 8.53
C PHE A 176 13.68 14.06 9.88
N TRP A 177 14.07 13.28 10.89
CA TRP A 177 14.61 13.81 12.13
C TRP A 177 16.13 13.62 12.13
N ASP A 178 16.88 14.65 12.50
CA ASP A 178 18.34 14.66 12.49
C ASP A 178 18.91 14.47 13.91
N PRO A 179 19.53 13.31 14.21
CA PRO A 179 20.16 13.08 15.50
C PRO A 179 21.34 14.00 15.81
N GLY A 180 21.99 14.56 14.79
CA GLY A 180 23.12 15.48 15.00
C GLY A 180 22.69 16.83 15.56
N THR A 181 21.55 17.34 15.10
CA THR A 181 20.98 18.62 15.58
C THR A 181 19.91 18.46 16.65
N GLY A 182 19.39 17.23 16.84
CA GLY A 182 18.31 16.93 17.77
C GLY A 182 16.96 17.51 17.33
N LYS A 183 16.77 17.76 16.03
CA LYS A 183 15.59 18.46 15.50
C LYS A 183 15.06 17.81 14.22
N PRO A 184 13.76 17.96 13.91
CA PRO A 184 13.23 17.70 12.58
C PRO A 184 13.97 18.54 11.52
N ASP A 185 14.26 17.94 10.36
CA ASP A 185 14.77 18.66 9.19
C ASP A 185 13.61 19.42 8.53
N PRO A 186 13.60 20.76 8.57
CA PRO A 186 12.48 21.55 8.05
C PRO A 186 12.45 21.60 6.51
N SER A 187 13.51 21.14 5.83
CA SER A 187 13.66 21.31 4.39
C SER A 187 12.97 20.22 3.56
N VAL A 188 12.55 19.13 4.18
CA VAL A 188 12.02 17.96 3.46
C VAL A 188 10.70 17.50 4.04
N ARG A 189 9.64 17.64 3.25
CA ARG A 189 8.35 16.95 3.44
C ARG A 189 8.36 15.60 2.73
N SER A 190 7.48 14.70 3.15
CA SER A 190 7.35 13.38 2.53
C SER A 190 6.01 13.21 1.84
N ARG A 191 6.05 12.87 0.55
CA ARG A 191 4.84 12.50 -0.21
C ARG A 191 4.11 11.28 0.36
N TYR A 192 4.82 10.38 1.05
CA TYR A 192 4.26 9.13 1.57
C TYR A 192 4.08 9.15 3.10
N ALA A 193 5.07 9.67 3.83
CA ALA A 193 5.06 9.56 5.29
C ALA A 193 3.94 10.38 5.96
N THR A 194 3.41 11.38 5.27
CA THR A 194 2.24 12.15 5.72
C THR A 194 1.01 11.25 5.86
N GLY A 195 0.68 10.47 4.83
CA GLY A 195 -0.42 9.51 4.89
C GLY A 195 -0.13 8.35 5.86
N GLU A 196 1.10 7.83 5.90
CA GLU A 196 1.50 6.77 6.85
C GLU A 196 1.30 7.22 8.31
N ALA A 197 1.67 8.46 8.62
CA ALA A 197 1.51 9.03 9.96
C ALA A 197 0.03 9.26 10.31
N LEU A 198 -0.80 9.72 9.36
CA LEU A 198 -2.22 9.86 9.58
C LEU A 198 -2.86 8.51 9.94
N TRP A 199 -2.57 7.46 9.17
CA TRP A 199 -3.18 6.16 9.44
C TRP A 199 -2.76 5.60 10.80
N ALA A 200 -1.50 5.76 11.18
CA ALA A 200 -1.02 5.34 12.50
C ALA A 200 -1.67 6.13 13.65
N LEU A 201 -1.83 7.46 13.50
CA LEU A 201 -2.47 8.30 14.52
C LEU A 201 -4.00 8.08 14.62
N ALA A 202 -4.67 7.82 13.50
CA ALA A 202 -6.09 7.45 13.48
C ALA A 202 -6.33 6.14 14.25
N GLN A 203 -5.48 5.13 14.03
CA GLN A 203 -5.53 3.88 14.79
C GLN A 203 -5.22 4.09 16.28
N MET A 204 -4.28 4.99 16.63
CA MET A 204 -4.01 5.34 18.02
C MET A 204 -5.24 5.95 18.70
N HIS A 205 -5.99 6.82 18.03
CA HIS A 205 -7.22 7.38 18.60
C HIS A 205 -8.27 6.29 18.86
N ARG A 206 -8.41 5.32 17.96
CA ARG A 206 -9.33 4.19 18.14
C ARG A 206 -8.94 3.29 19.32
N HIS A 207 -7.65 2.99 19.49
CA HIS A 207 -7.16 2.15 20.59
C HIS A 207 -7.11 2.87 21.95
N PHE A 208 -6.87 4.20 21.94
CA PHE A 208 -6.72 5.01 23.14
C PHE A 208 -7.63 6.25 23.07
N PRO A 209 -8.96 6.06 23.08
CA PRO A 209 -9.90 7.17 22.96
C PRO A 209 -9.76 8.14 24.14
N GLY A 210 -9.79 9.44 23.84
CA GLY A 210 -9.67 10.51 24.83
C GLY A 210 -8.24 10.92 25.19
N GLU A 211 -7.21 10.28 24.62
CA GLU A 211 -5.80 10.68 24.81
C GLU A 211 -5.33 11.80 23.84
N GLY A 212 -6.23 12.33 22.99
CA GLY A 212 -5.96 13.49 22.13
C GLY A 212 -5.28 13.19 20.79
N TRP A 213 -5.25 11.92 20.37
CA TRP A 213 -4.67 11.51 19.07
C TRP A 213 -5.51 11.92 17.84
N ASP A 214 -6.74 12.37 18.05
CA ASP A 214 -7.64 12.90 17.01
C ASP A 214 -7.20 14.26 16.49
N GLU A 215 -6.77 15.18 17.36
CA GLU A 215 -6.35 16.53 16.94
C GLU A 215 -5.23 16.50 15.88
N PRO A 216 -4.09 15.82 16.09
CA PRO A 216 -3.06 15.74 15.06
C PRO A 216 -3.55 15.00 13.82
N SER A 217 -4.42 14.00 13.96
CA SER A 217 -5.02 13.28 12.82
C SER A 217 -5.85 14.22 11.94
N TRP A 218 -6.70 15.06 12.53
CA TRP A 218 -7.52 16.01 11.78
C TRP A 218 -6.68 17.03 11.00
N ARG A 219 -5.57 17.51 11.57
CA ARG A 219 -4.67 18.42 10.85
C ARG A 219 -4.10 17.76 9.60
N ILE A 220 -3.66 16.51 9.68
CA ILE A 220 -3.11 15.81 8.51
C ILE A 220 -4.23 15.54 7.49
N ALA A 221 -5.40 15.08 7.93
CA ALA A 221 -6.54 14.82 7.04
C ALA A 221 -6.97 16.09 6.28
N ASP A 222 -7.09 17.23 6.98
CA ASP A 222 -7.39 18.53 6.37
C ASP A 222 -6.27 18.93 5.37
N TYR A 223 -4.99 18.75 5.72
CA TYR A 223 -3.86 19.04 4.80
C TYR A 223 -3.88 18.19 3.52
N LEU A 224 -4.07 16.87 3.66
CA LEU A 224 -4.10 15.94 2.53
C LEU A 224 -5.25 16.25 1.58
N ALA A 225 -6.42 16.60 2.13
CA ALA A 225 -7.63 16.87 1.35
C ALA A 225 -7.63 18.25 0.67
N LEU A 226 -7.03 19.27 1.30
CA LEU A 226 -7.16 20.67 0.84
C LEU A 226 -5.89 21.27 0.23
N HIS A 227 -4.71 20.79 0.60
CA HIS A 227 -3.47 21.55 0.39
C HIS A 227 -2.31 20.76 -0.21
N ARG A 228 -2.17 19.45 0.11
CA ARG A 228 -0.98 18.66 -0.24
C ARG A 228 -0.61 18.79 -1.71
N ASP A 229 -1.55 18.53 -2.60
CA ASP A 229 -1.22 18.39 -4.02
C ASP A 229 -0.73 19.69 -4.66
N GLU A 230 -1.25 20.84 -4.22
CA GLU A 230 -0.79 22.16 -4.64
C GLU A 230 0.56 22.50 -3.99
N VAL A 231 0.67 22.33 -2.67
CA VAL A 231 1.87 22.70 -1.91
C VAL A 231 3.09 21.83 -2.25
N GLU A 232 2.87 20.56 -2.60
CA GLU A 232 3.94 19.62 -2.97
C GLU A 232 4.13 19.49 -4.49
N GLU A 233 3.45 20.32 -5.29
CA GLU A 233 3.56 20.41 -6.75
C GLU A 233 3.42 19.05 -7.44
N LEU A 234 2.34 18.32 -7.16
CA LEU A 234 2.15 16.96 -7.69
C LEU A 234 1.60 17.01 -9.12
N ASP A 235 2.30 16.34 -10.05
CA ASP A 235 2.01 16.41 -11.49
C ASP A 235 0.62 15.88 -11.90
N PHE A 236 0.00 15.03 -11.07
CA PHE A 236 -1.26 14.37 -11.38
C PHE A 236 -2.16 14.23 -10.14
N PRO A 237 -2.81 15.32 -9.71
CA PRO A 237 -3.71 15.30 -8.56
C PRO A 237 -5.04 14.55 -8.85
N PRO A 238 -5.67 13.92 -7.83
CA PRO A 238 -5.05 13.71 -6.53
C PRO A 238 -3.92 12.69 -6.62
N TRP A 239 -2.87 12.90 -5.83
CA TRP A 239 -1.85 11.87 -5.67
C TRP A 239 -2.52 10.60 -5.12
N PRO A 240 -2.28 9.42 -5.74
CA PRO A 240 -2.96 8.16 -5.38
C PRO A 240 -2.42 7.62 -4.05
N ASP A 241 -2.78 8.29 -2.96
CA ASP A 241 -2.31 8.03 -1.62
C ASP A 241 -3.16 6.96 -0.94
N GLN A 242 -2.67 5.73 -0.99
CA GLN A 242 -3.33 4.59 -0.35
C GLN A 242 -3.35 4.72 1.17
N TRP A 243 -2.38 5.42 1.77
CA TRP A 243 -2.35 5.62 3.21
C TRP A 243 -3.41 6.63 3.66
N ALA A 244 -3.66 7.67 2.84
CA ALA A 244 -4.81 8.54 3.04
C ALA A 244 -6.13 7.76 2.90
N ALA A 245 -6.23 6.84 1.94
CA ALA A 245 -7.40 5.98 1.77
C ALA A 245 -7.65 5.08 2.99
N TYR A 246 -6.61 4.41 3.50
CA TYR A 246 -6.66 3.68 4.77
C TYR A 246 -7.16 4.55 5.91
N SER A 247 -6.61 5.75 6.02
CA SER A 247 -6.93 6.69 7.10
C SER A 247 -8.40 7.11 7.08
N LEU A 248 -8.93 7.48 5.91
CA LEU A 248 -10.33 7.86 5.79
C LEU A 248 -11.27 6.69 6.09
N SER A 249 -10.89 5.46 5.71
CA SER A 249 -11.62 4.26 6.11
C SER A 249 -11.55 3.99 7.62
N GLU A 250 -10.41 4.24 8.26
CA GLU A 250 -10.25 4.09 9.72
C GLU A 250 -11.07 5.16 10.47
N MET A 251 -11.19 6.34 9.90
CA MET A 251 -11.95 7.48 10.42
C MET A 251 -13.43 7.47 9.98
N ALA A 252 -13.94 6.37 9.43
CA ALA A 252 -15.28 6.33 8.83
C ALA A 252 -16.42 6.58 9.84
N ASP A 253 -16.20 6.30 11.13
CA ASP A 253 -17.12 6.61 12.22
C ASP A 253 -16.88 7.99 12.87
N TRP A 254 -15.93 8.76 12.35
CA TRP A 254 -15.65 10.12 12.77
C TRP A 254 -16.55 11.10 12.00
N PRO A 255 -16.74 12.34 12.49
CA PRO A 255 -17.52 13.35 11.77
C PRO A 255 -16.74 13.93 10.57
N LEU A 256 -16.52 13.12 9.52
CA LEU A 256 -15.86 13.53 8.28
C LEU A 256 -16.60 14.71 7.63
N LYS A 257 -15.89 15.85 7.52
CA LYS A 257 -16.35 17.06 6.82
C LYS A 257 -16.46 16.85 5.31
N GLU A 258 -17.18 17.73 4.62
CA GLU A 258 -17.46 17.63 3.18
C GLU A 258 -16.19 17.50 2.32
N HIS A 259 -15.16 18.30 2.58
CA HIS A 259 -13.91 18.24 1.80
C HIS A 259 -13.17 16.90 1.96
N HIS A 260 -13.35 16.17 3.06
CA HIS A 260 -12.80 14.82 3.20
C HIS A 260 -13.54 13.83 2.30
N ILE A 261 -14.85 14.01 2.11
CA ILE A 261 -15.67 13.18 1.24
C ILE A 261 -15.38 13.47 -0.23
N GLU A 262 -15.23 14.75 -0.59
CA GLU A 262 -14.79 15.16 -1.92
C GLU A 262 -13.42 14.55 -2.26
N TYR A 263 -12.48 14.61 -1.31
CA TYR A 263 -11.17 14.00 -1.46
C TYR A 263 -11.23 12.47 -1.57
N ALA A 264 -12.04 11.80 -0.74
CA ALA A 264 -12.26 10.35 -0.82
C ALA A 264 -12.81 9.93 -2.19
N ARG A 265 -13.79 10.66 -2.73
CA ARG A 265 -14.35 10.43 -4.06
C ARG A 265 -13.28 10.61 -5.15
N ALA A 266 -12.48 11.65 -5.07
CA ALA A 266 -11.38 11.87 -6.01
C ALA A 266 -10.31 10.77 -5.94
N LEU A 267 -9.98 10.26 -4.76
CA LEU A 267 -9.09 9.11 -4.58
C LEU A 267 -9.69 7.84 -5.19
N ALA A 268 -10.98 7.55 -4.94
CA ALA A 268 -11.69 6.41 -5.52
C ALA A 268 -11.63 6.43 -7.06
N GLU A 269 -11.93 7.58 -7.68
CA GLU A 269 -11.83 7.77 -9.13
C GLU A 269 -10.39 7.57 -9.63
N ARG A 270 -9.41 8.11 -8.90
CA ARG A 270 -7.99 8.01 -9.26
C ARG A 270 -7.51 6.56 -9.27
N PHE A 271 -7.79 5.78 -8.21
CA PHE A 271 -7.40 4.38 -8.17
C PHE A 271 -8.15 3.54 -9.20
N GLY A 272 -9.45 3.80 -9.40
CA GLY A 272 -10.26 3.12 -10.42
C GLY A 272 -9.69 3.35 -11.84
N PHE A 273 -9.25 4.58 -12.14
CA PHE A 273 -8.57 4.91 -13.38
C PHE A 273 -7.23 4.17 -13.52
N LEU A 274 -6.43 4.09 -12.45
CA LEU A 274 -5.14 3.39 -12.49
C LEU A 274 -5.31 1.88 -12.73
N ILE A 275 -6.28 1.23 -12.08
CA ILE A 275 -6.63 -0.18 -12.37
C ILE A 275 -7.15 -0.34 -13.79
N ARG A 276 -7.98 0.59 -14.28
CA ARG A 276 -8.43 0.55 -15.68
C ARG A 276 -7.25 0.52 -16.66
N VAL A 277 -6.31 1.44 -16.50
CA VAL A 277 -5.13 1.52 -17.37
C VAL A 277 -4.26 0.28 -17.22
N GLU A 278 -4.08 -0.22 -16.00
CA GLU A 278 -3.28 -1.43 -15.75
C GLU A 278 -3.91 -2.69 -16.33
N SER A 279 -5.24 -2.82 -16.30
CA SER A 279 -5.96 -3.94 -16.90
C SER A 279 -5.79 -4.01 -18.43
N GLN A 280 -5.36 -2.93 -19.07
CA GLN A 280 -5.03 -2.91 -20.50
C GLN A 280 -3.57 -3.31 -20.78
N ARG A 281 -2.74 -3.44 -19.74
CA ARG A 281 -1.33 -3.87 -19.85
C ARG A 281 -1.24 -5.39 -19.70
N THR A 282 -1.31 -6.08 -20.83
CA THR A 282 -1.19 -7.54 -20.92
C THR A 282 0.23 -8.01 -21.23
N GLY A 283 1.16 -7.08 -21.47
CA GLY A 283 2.56 -7.38 -21.78
C GLY A 283 2.80 -7.89 -23.20
N GLY A 284 4.06 -8.11 -23.54
CA GLY A 284 4.47 -8.65 -24.83
C GLY A 284 4.67 -7.60 -25.93
N PHE A 285 5.22 -8.05 -27.06
CA PHE A 285 5.80 -7.18 -28.10
C PHE A 285 4.81 -6.22 -28.78
N ILE A 286 3.50 -6.51 -28.74
CA ILE A 286 2.46 -5.66 -29.33
C ILE A 286 1.90 -4.68 -28.30
N ASN A 287 1.63 -5.13 -27.08
CA ASN A 287 0.93 -4.33 -26.07
C ASN A 287 1.85 -3.31 -25.39
N GLU A 288 3.09 -3.70 -25.07
CA GLU A 288 4.03 -2.85 -24.33
C GLU A 288 4.35 -1.51 -25.02
N PRO A 289 4.53 -1.43 -26.36
CA PRO A 289 4.75 -0.15 -27.03
C PRO A 289 3.59 0.85 -26.90
N PHE A 290 2.35 0.38 -26.73
CA PHE A 290 1.17 1.25 -26.65
C PHE A 290 0.72 1.53 -25.21
N HIS A 291 0.92 0.59 -24.29
CA HIS A 291 0.42 0.68 -22.92
C HIS A 291 1.51 0.81 -21.86
N GLY A 292 2.78 0.63 -22.24
CA GLY A 292 3.91 0.60 -21.33
C GLY A 292 4.11 -0.78 -20.69
N ARG A 293 5.14 -0.87 -19.83
CA ARG A 293 5.45 -2.10 -19.08
C ARG A 293 4.44 -2.31 -17.94
N LEU A 294 4.32 -3.56 -17.52
CA LEU A 294 3.54 -3.95 -16.34
C LEU A 294 4.02 -3.17 -15.10
N THR A 295 3.05 -2.72 -14.29
CA THR A 295 3.36 -2.07 -13.01
C THR A 295 3.97 -3.09 -12.04
N ARG A 296 4.89 -2.63 -11.17
CA ARG A 296 5.41 -3.44 -10.07
C ARG A 296 4.26 -3.86 -9.15
N ALA A 297 4.33 -5.03 -8.53
CA ALA A 297 3.31 -5.45 -7.57
C ALA A 297 3.20 -4.47 -6.39
N ALA A 298 4.29 -3.82 -6.00
CA ALA A 298 4.26 -2.75 -5.01
C ALA A 298 3.28 -1.62 -5.39
N GLY A 299 3.29 -1.20 -6.66
CA GLY A 299 2.41 -0.12 -7.14
C GLY A 299 0.99 -0.57 -7.43
N LEU A 300 0.80 -1.79 -7.93
CA LEU A 300 -0.54 -2.35 -8.14
C LEU A 300 -1.24 -2.65 -6.80
N GLY A 301 -0.50 -3.21 -5.84
CA GLY A 301 -0.97 -3.51 -4.49
C GLY A 301 -1.47 -2.26 -3.77
N THR A 302 -0.75 -1.13 -3.83
CA THR A 302 -1.23 0.13 -3.23
C THR A 302 -2.55 0.62 -3.83
N TRP A 303 -2.78 0.40 -5.13
CA TRP A 303 -4.06 0.77 -5.74
C TRP A 303 -5.20 -0.13 -5.27
N VAL A 304 -4.95 -1.42 -5.08
CA VAL A 304 -5.93 -2.38 -4.55
C VAL A 304 -6.23 -2.09 -3.07
N GLU A 305 -5.22 -1.78 -2.26
CA GLU A 305 -5.39 -1.30 -0.87
C GLU A 305 -6.26 -0.04 -0.83
N GLY A 306 -5.96 0.94 -1.70
CA GLY A 306 -6.70 2.19 -1.80
C GLY A 306 -8.16 1.97 -2.17
N LEU A 307 -8.44 1.18 -3.21
CA LEU A 307 -9.81 0.83 -3.62
C LEU A 307 -10.58 0.11 -2.54
N THR A 308 -9.96 -0.85 -1.86
CA THR A 308 -10.62 -1.61 -0.80
C THR A 308 -10.93 -0.74 0.41
N SER A 309 -10.03 0.19 0.75
CA SER A 309 -10.26 1.17 1.82
C SER A 309 -11.41 2.12 1.46
N MET A 310 -11.46 2.60 0.21
CA MET A 310 -12.58 3.42 -0.27
C MET A 310 -13.90 2.65 -0.31
N TRP A 311 -13.88 1.36 -0.66
CA TRP A 311 -15.06 0.50 -0.59
C TRP A 311 -15.59 0.39 0.85
N ARG A 312 -14.71 0.19 1.84
CA ARG A 312 -15.09 0.15 3.26
C ARG A 312 -15.69 1.48 3.73
N LEU A 313 -15.12 2.60 3.31
CA LEU A 313 -15.66 3.93 3.59
C LEU A 313 -17.03 4.14 2.93
N ALA A 314 -17.18 3.81 1.65
CA ALA A 314 -18.45 3.91 0.91
C ALA A 314 -19.58 3.07 1.54
N ARG A 315 -19.22 1.99 2.23
CA ARG A 315 -20.17 1.16 2.97
C ARG A 315 -20.59 1.73 4.33
N THR A 316 -19.83 2.68 4.85
CA THR A 316 -20.05 3.27 6.18
C THR A 316 -20.64 4.66 6.08
N ASP A 317 -20.21 5.46 5.10
CA ASP A 317 -20.67 6.83 4.86
C ASP A 317 -21.62 6.88 3.65
N GLU A 318 -22.89 7.22 3.91
CA GLU A 318 -23.95 7.25 2.89
C GLU A 318 -23.66 8.21 1.73
N ARG A 319 -22.80 9.21 1.91
CA ARG A 319 -22.43 10.18 0.87
C ARG A 319 -21.54 9.59 -0.22
N LEU A 320 -21.00 8.39 -0.01
CA LEU A 320 -20.16 7.65 -0.95
C LEU A 320 -20.76 6.30 -1.36
N ALA A 321 -21.96 5.96 -0.86
CA ALA A 321 -22.59 4.67 -1.11
C ALA A 321 -22.85 4.38 -2.60
N ASP A 322 -22.96 5.42 -3.42
CA ASP A 322 -23.11 5.32 -4.88
C ASP A 322 -21.86 4.74 -5.58
N LEU A 323 -20.69 4.77 -4.94
CA LEU A 323 -19.44 4.27 -5.51
C LEU A 323 -19.15 2.81 -5.13
N GLU A 324 -19.88 2.24 -4.17
CA GLU A 324 -19.58 0.93 -3.59
C GLU A 324 -19.48 -0.20 -4.64
N PRO A 325 -20.42 -0.34 -5.59
CA PRO A 325 -20.37 -1.43 -6.58
C PRO A 325 -19.15 -1.32 -7.51
N GLU A 326 -18.86 -0.12 -8.02
CA GLU A 326 -17.74 0.12 -8.92
C GLU A 326 -16.40 -0.03 -8.20
N LEU A 327 -16.32 0.38 -6.93
CA LEU A 327 -15.14 0.16 -6.09
C LEU A 327 -14.87 -1.33 -5.89
N ALA A 328 -15.92 -2.12 -5.63
CA ALA A 328 -15.82 -3.57 -5.50
C ALA A 328 -15.31 -4.22 -6.81
N GLU A 329 -15.93 -3.89 -7.95
CA GLU A 329 -15.51 -4.41 -9.27
C GLU A 329 -14.03 -4.11 -9.54
N ARG A 330 -13.59 -2.88 -9.23
CA ARG A 330 -12.22 -2.43 -9.49
C ARG A 330 -11.21 -3.09 -8.57
N ALA A 331 -11.52 -3.23 -7.27
CA ALA A 331 -10.67 -3.93 -6.32
C ALA A 331 -10.48 -5.40 -6.73
N ILE A 332 -11.57 -6.09 -7.08
CA ILE A 332 -11.56 -7.48 -7.56
C ILE A 332 -10.72 -7.61 -8.84
N CYS A 333 -10.88 -6.71 -9.81
CA CYS A 333 -10.06 -6.71 -11.02
C CYS A 333 -8.56 -6.56 -10.69
N GLY A 334 -8.20 -5.64 -9.80
CA GLY A 334 -6.82 -5.44 -9.38
C GLY A 334 -6.23 -6.65 -8.64
N ALA A 335 -7.01 -7.27 -7.75
CA ALA A 335 -6.64 -8.51 -7.06
C ALA A 335 -6.42 -9.67 -8.03
N GLY A 336 -7.30 -9.82 -9.04
CA GLY A 336 -7.12 -10.82 -10.11
C GLY A 336 -5.84 -10.60 -10.91
N ILE A 337 -5.49 -9.35 -11.22
CA ILE A 337 -4.22 -9.02 -11.90
C ILE A 337 -3.00 -9.33 -11.00
N LEU A 338 -3.08 -9.07 -9.69
CA LEU A 338 -2.02 -9.45 -8.75
C LEU A 338 -1.83 -10.97 -8.74
N ALA A 339 -2.89 -11.72 -8.45
CA ALA A 339 -2.82 -13.18 -8.38
C ALA A 339 -2.33 -13.81 -9.69
N SER A 340 -2.79 -13.32 -10.85
CA SER A 340 -2.38 -13.86 -12.15
C SER A 340 -0.90 -13.63 -12.48
N ARG A 341 -0.24 -12.67 -11.81
CA ARG A 341 1.16 -12.31 -12.04
C ARG A 341 2.09 -12.88 -10.97
N GLN A 342 1.56 -13.52 -9.94
CA GLN A 342 2.34 -14.13 -8.88
C GLN A 342 2.95 -15.44 -9.39
N ILE A 343 4.22 -15.67 -9.10
CA ILE A 343 4.88 -16.93 -9.45
C ILE A 343 4.35 -18.04 -8.55
N THR A 344 3.76 -19.08 -9.14
CA THR A 344 3.29 -20.23 -8.40
C THR A 344 4.44 -21.14 -7.95
N PHE A 345 4.20 -21.98 -6.94
CA PHE A 345 5.16 -23.02 -6.51
C PHE A 345 5.58 -23.96 -7.65
N ARG A 346 4.70 -24.20 -8.62
CA ARG A 346 5.04 -25.03 -9.79
C ARG A 346 5.98 -24.31 -10.74
N GLU A 347 5.73 -23.03 -10.99
CA GLU A 347 6.55 -22.21 -11.90
C GLU A 347 7.91 -21.91 -11.30
N SER A 348 8.00 -21.75 -9.97
CA SER A 348 9.25 -21.46 -9.26
C SER A 348 10.33 -22.53 -9.46
N ALA A 349 9.96 -23.77 -9.75
CA ALA A 349 10.90 -24.86 -10.02
C ALA A 349 11.85 -24.60 -11.21
N ALA A 350 11.48 -23.68 -12.12
CA ALA A 350 12.31 -23.27 -13.25
C ALA A 350 13.25 -22.08 -12.92
N TRP A 351 13.15 -21.51 -11.73
CA TRP A 351 13.91 -20.33 -11.32
C TRP A 351 15.23 -20.72 -10.64
N PRO A 352 16.26 -19.84 -10.67
CA PRO A 352 17.54 -20.10 -10.00
C PRO A 352 17.41 -20.41 -8.52
N ASN A 353 16.50 -19.72 -7.82
CA ASN A 353 16.13 -19.99 -6.44
C ASN A 353 14.61 -20.21 -6.33
N PRO A 354 14.13 -21.46 -6.33
CA PRO A 354 12.69 -21.75 -6.26
C PRO A 354 11.99 -21.22 -5.02
N ASP A 355 12.67 -21.20 -3.88
CA ASP A 355 12.09 -20.75 -2.60
C ASP A 355 11.86 -19.23 -2.59
N LEU A 356 12.77 -18.46 -3.21
CA LEU A 356 12.64 -17.00 -3.35
C LEU A 356 11.87 -16.57 -4.60
N ALA A 357 11.49 -17.51 -5.46
CA ALA A 357 10.62 -17.24 -6.59
C ALA A 357 9.15 -17.56 -6.29
N ALA A 358 8.87 -18.63 -5.55
CA ALA A 358 7.49 -18.99 -5.18
C ALA A 358 6.81 -17.88 -4.38
N GLY A 359 5.60 -17.50 -4.79
CA GLY A 359 4.83 -16.43 -4.13
C GLY A 359 5.26 -15.01 -4.49
N ALA A 360 6.36 -14.83 -5.23
CA ALA A 360 6.89 -13.51 -5.54
C ALA A 360 6.32 -12.91 -6.83
N TRP A 361 6.47 -11.58 -6.95
CA TRP A 361 6.28 -10.83 -8.20
C TRP A 361 7.61 -10.27 -8.65
N PHE A 362 7.96 -10.50 -9.92
CA PHE A 362 9.18 -9.98 -10.51
C PHE A 362 8.89 -8.89 -11.53
N ARG A 363 9.76 -7.88 -11.54
CA ARG A 363 9.85 -6.93 -12.66
C ARG A 363 11.32 -6.72 -13.00
N ASP A 364 11.63 -6.92 -14.28
CA ASP A 364 12.99 -6.83 -14.81
C ASP A 364 13.96 -7.74 -13.99
N GLY A 365 13.54 -8.99 -13.72
CA GLY A 365 14.32 -9.97 -12.96
C GLY A 365 14.42 -9.70 -11.45
N ILE A 366 13.76 -8.65 -10.95
CA ILE A 366 13.90 -8.18 -9.56
C ILE A 366 12.56 -8.23 -8.81
N THR A 367 12.59 -8.83 -7.62
CA THR A 367 11.52 -8.72 -6.62
C THR A 367 12.03 -8.01 -5.37
N ARG A 368 11.16 -7.26 -4.69
CA ARG A 368 11.49 -6.55 -3.46
C ARG A 368 10.47 -6.84 -2.37
N MET A 369 10.83 -6.66 -1.10
CA MET A 369 9.88 -6.84 0.01
C MET A 369 8.64 -5.94 -0.11
N ASP A 370 8.73 -4.76 -0.75
CA ASP A 370 7.58 -3.88 -0.97
C ASP A 370 6.64 -4.37 -2.07
N ASP A 371 7.13 -5.22 -2.99
CA ASP A 371 6.27 -5.94 -3.92
C ASP A 371 5.37 -6.93 -3.18
N GLN A 372 5.88 -7.57 -2.13
CA GLN A 372 5.12 -8.51 -1.29
C GLN A 372 4.20 -7.81 -0.30
N GLN A 373 4.71 -6.79 0.40
CA GLN A 373 3.95 -6.03 1.40
C GLN A 373 2.61 -5.57 0.82
N HIS A 374 2.66 -4.84 -0.29
CA HIS A 374 1.46 -4.21 -0.82
C HIS A 374 0.55 -5.20 -1.54
N ALA A 375 1.11 -6.24 -2.16
CA ALA A 375 0.30 -7.30 -2.74
C ALA A 375 -0.43 -8.11 -1.66
N LEU A 376 0.25 -8.45 -0.56
CA LEU A 376 -0.35 -9.13 0.60
C LEU A 376 -1.52 -8.32 1.15
N SER A 377 -1.29 -7.06 1.49
CA SER A 377 -2.32 -6.17 2.04
C SER A 377 -3.48 -5.97 1.06
N GLY A 378 -3.20 -5.70 -0.22
CA GLY A 378 -4.24 -5.53 -1.23
C GLY A 378 -5.11 -6.78 -1.42
N LEU A 379 -4.49 -7.96 -1.50
CA LEU A 379 -5.19 -9.24 -1.60
C LEU A 379 -6.04 -9.48 -0.33
N ALA A 380 -5.40 -9.55 0.84
CA ALA A 380 -6.07 -9.90 2.09
C ALA A 380 -7.24 -8.96 2.44
N LEU A 381 -7.16 -7.67 2.12
CA LEU A 381 -8.28 -6.75 2.37
C LEU A 381 -9.47 -7.00 1.44
N THR A 382 -9.22 -7.47 0.21
CA THR A 382 -10.23 -7.71 -0.84
C THR A 382 -11.11 -8.93 -0.53
N GLU A 383 -10.68 -9.84 0.35
CA GLU A 383 -11.50 -10.97 0.86
C GLU A 383 -12.87 -10.50 1.36
N ALA A 384 -12.91 -9.38 2.09
CA ALA A 384 -14.16 -8.83 2.63
C ALA A 384 -15.17 -8.43 1.54
N ILE A 385 -14.68 -8.11 0.33
CA ILE A 385 -15.53 -7.77 -0.82
C ILE A 385 -16.14 -9.05 -1.39
N LEU A 386 -15.32 -10.08 -1.64
CA LEU A 386 -15.78 -11.35 -2.21
C LEU A 386 -16.76 -12.08 -1.28
N ALA A 387 -16.43 -12.19 0.01
CA ALA A 387 -17.31 -12.84 1.00
C ALA A 387 -18.73 -12.24 1.01
N ARG A 388 -18.85 -10.93 0.75
CA ARG A 388 -20.15 -10.26 0.70
C ARG A 388 -20.93 -10.50 -0.59
N GLN A 389 -20.25 -10.71 -1.71
CA GLN A 389 -20.90 -11.06 -2.96
C GLN A 389 -21.54 -12.45 -2.88
N GLU A 390 -20.95 -13.37 -2.11
CA GLU A 390 -21.53 -14.69 -1.83
C GLU A 390 -22.78 -14.62 -0.92
N ASP A 391 -22.83 -13.66 0.00
CA ASP A 391 -23.96 -13.43 0.91
C ASP A 391 -25.15 -12.69 0.26
N THR A 392 -25.02 -12.23 -0.99
CA THR A 392 -26.08 -11.51 -1.71
C THR A 392 -26.82 -12.50 -2.63
N PRO A 393 -28.09 -12.85 -2.34
CA PRO A 393 -28.82 -13.91 -3.04
C PRO A 393 -29.15 -13.65 -4.52
#